data_AF-A0A660YBS1-F1
#
_entry.id   AF-A0A660YBS1-F1
#
_cell.length_a   1.000
_cell.length_b   1.000
_cell.length_c   1.000
_cell.angle_alpha   90.00
_cell.angle_beta   90.00
_cell.angle_gamma   90.00
#
_symmetry.space_group_name_H-M   'P 1'
#
loop_
_entity.id
_entity.type
_entity.pdbx_description
1 polymer ?
#
loop_
_entity_poly.entity_id
_entity_poly.type
_entity_poly.pdbx_seq_one_letter_code
_entity_poly.pdbx_strand_id
1 'polypeptide(L)' 'ARIHRTNLINCGIAPLVCNTAGIDQGDRLKIELGNLKGDVRISNQTKGTEIAVHPDWTDREMNILRAGGILAFAKEEIQR' A
#
# COMPACT_ATOMS: atom_id res chain seq x y z
N ALA A 1 14.88 -0.35 3.03
CA ALA A 1 15.82 0.25 2.05
C ALA A 1 15.07 1.19 1.11
N ARG A 2 15.58 2.41 0.84
CA ARG A 2 14.90 3.47 0.07
C ARG A 2 14.56 3.05 -1.37
N ILE A 3 15.46 2.36 -2.05
CA ILE A 3 15.28 1.87 -3.43
C ILE A 3 14.17 0.80 -3.49
N HIS A 4 14.08 -0.07 -2.48
CA HIS A 4 13.09 -1.16 -2.46
C HIS A 4 11.65 -0.62 -2.38
N ARG A 5 11.41 0.43 -1.57
CA ARG A 5 10.09 1.08 -1.47
C ARG A 5 9.65 1.67 -2.82
N THR A 6 10.55 2.35 -3.53
CA THR A 6 10.25 2.95 -4.82
C THR A 6 9.93 1.89 -5.88
N ASN A 7 10.65 0.77 -5.88
CA ASN A 7 10.36 -0.32 -6.81
C ASN A 7 8.96 -0.92 -6.59
N LEU A 8 8.55 -1.12 -5.33
CA LEU A 8 7.20 -1.61 -5.01
C LEU A 8 6.12 -0.68 -5.59
N ILE A 9 6.25 0.62 -5.36
CA ILE A 9 5.31 1.63 -5.87
C ILE A 9 5.28 1.62 -7.41
N ASN A 10 6.45 1.58 -8.05
CA ASN A 10 6.55 1.55 -9.51
C ASN A 10 5.88 0.31 -10.13
N CYS A 11 5.87 -0.80 -9.40
CA CYS A 11 5.16 -2.03 -9.79
C CYS A 11 3.69 -2.06 -9.36
N GLY A 12 3.15 -0.97 -8.79
CA GLY A 12 1.76 -0.92 -8.31
C GLY A 12 1.52 -1.62 -6.97
N ILE A 13 2.57 -2.01 -6.25
CA ILE A 13 2.48 -2.65 -4.94
C ILE A 13 2.55 -1.58 -3.86
N ALA A 14 1.52 -1.48 -3.02
CA ALA A 14 1.44 -0.53 -1.92
C ALA A 14 2.35 -0.95 -0.74
N PRO A 15 3.44 -0.22 -0.44
CA PRO A 15 4.30 -0.54 0.68
C PRO A 15 3.67 -0.04 1.99
N LEU A 16 3.44 -0.95 2.93
CA LEU A 16 2.91 -0.67 4.26
C LEU A 16 3.93 -1.06 5.33
N VAL A 17 4.05 -0.23 6.37
CA VAL A 17 4.92 -0.48 7.52
C VAL A 17 4.04 -0.48 8.76
N CYS A 18 4.03 -1.59 9.49
CA CYS A 18 3.23 -1.73 10.70
C CYS A 18 3.96 -2.62 11.71
N ASN A 19 3.47 -2.63 12.94
CA ASN A 19 3.90 -3.62 13.92
C ASN A 19 3.29 -4.98 13.56
N THR A 20 4.13 -5.95 13.20
CA THR A 20 3.70 -7.30 12.83
C THR A 20 3.62 -8.26 14.02
N ALA A 21 3.85 -7.77 15.25
CA ALA A 21 3.68 -8.59 16.45
C ALA A 21 2.24 -9.12 16.50
N GLY A 22 2.10 -10.45 16.55
CA GLY A 22 0.80 -11.13 16.55
C GLY A 22 0.27 -11.50 15.16
N ILE A 23 1.00 -11.22 14.08
CA ILE A 23 0.75 -11.80 12.75
C ILE A 23 1.58 -13.08 12.61
N ASP A 24 0.90 -14.20 12.38
CA ASP A 24 1.55 -15.49 12.15
C ASP A 24 1.37 -15.96 10.70
N GLN A 25 2.24 -16.87 10.28
CA GLN A 25 2.11 -17.50 8.98
C GLN A 25 0.77 -18.25 8.87
N GLY A 26 0.04 -18.03 7.78
CA GLY A 26 -1.28 -18.62 7.56
C GLY A 26 -2.45 -17.74 8.02
N ASP A 27 -2.18 -16.62 8.72
CA ASP A 27 -3.22 -15.65 9.03
C ASP A 27 -3.80 -14.99 7.77
N ARG A 28 -5.11 -14.75 7.80
CA ARG A 28 -5.81 -14.02 6.73
C ARG A 28 -5.91 -12.56 7.11
N LEU A 29 -5.19 -11.71 6.38
CA LEU A 29 -5.20 -10.27 6.58
C LEU A 29 -6.11 -9.59 5.56
N LYS A 30 -7.04 -8.77 6.05
CA LYS A 30 -7.80 -7.82 5.24
C LYS A 30 -7.11 -6.47 5.33
N ILE A 31 -6.74 -5.89 4.20
CA ILE A 31 -6.10 -4.57 4.13
C ILE A 31 -7.08 -3.61 3.46
N GLU A 32 -7.50 -2.59 4.20
CA GLU A 32 -8.37 -1.53 3.70
C GLU A 32 -7.53 -0.29 3.45
N LEU A 33 -7.23 -0.02 2.18
CA LEU A 33 -6.39 1.09 1.75
C LEU A 33 -7.10 2.45 1.71
N GLY A 34 -8.44 2.45 1.89
CA GLY A 34 -9.27 3.66 1.83
C GLY A 34 -9.07 4.44 0.52
N ASN A 35 -8.83 5.75 0.65
CA ASN A 35 -8.50 6.65 -0.46
C ASN A 35 -6.98 6.83 -0.66
N LEU A 36 -6.15 5.97 -0.04
CA LEU A 36 -4.68 6.06 0.01
C LEU A 36 -4.12 7.30 0.73
N LYS A 37 -4.94 8.11 1.43
CA LYS A 37 -4.48 9.32 2.14
C LYS A 37 -3.95 9.08 3.57
N GLY A 38 -3.64 7.84 3.93
CA GLY A 38 -2.99 7.52 5.21
C GLY A 38 -3.86 6.78 6.23
N ASP A 39 -5.18 6.68 6.02
CA ASP A 39 -6.05 5.86 6.87
C ASP A 39 -6.09 4.43 6.35
N VAL A 40 -5.03 3.67 6.59
CA VAL A 40 -4.97 2.25 6.24
C VAL A 40 -5.24 1.40 7.48
N ARG A 41 -6.20 0.49 7.37
CA ARG A 41 -6.50 -0.50 8.41
C ARG A 41 -6.18 -1.90 7.94
N ILE A 42 -5.47 -2.64 8.79
CA ILE A 42 -5.21 -4.07 8.59
C ILE A 42 -5.97 -4.83 9.66
N SER A 43 -6.91 -5.68 9.25
CA SER A 43 -7.66 -6.56 10.15
C SER A 43 -7.18 -8.00 9.96
N ASN A 44 -6.72 -8.63 11.03
CA ASN A 44 -6.44 -10.07 11.03
C ASN A 44 -7.76 -10.82 11.25
N GLN A 45 -8.28 -11.42 10.18
CA GLN A 45 -9.56 -12.12 10.20
C GLN A 45 -9.50 -13.44 10.97
N THR A 46 -8.31 -14.02 11.12
CA THR A 46 -8.12 -15.27 11.87
C THR A 46 -8.19 -15.01 13.38
N LYS A 47 -7.65 -13.88 13.84
CA LYS A 47 -7.50 -13.57 15.27
C LYS A 47 -8.40 -12.47 15.79
N GLY A 48 -9.08 -11.74 14.90
CA GLY A 48 -9.94 -10.61 15.26
C GLY A 48 -9.19 -9.37 15.74
N THR A 49 -7.90 -9.24 15.43
CA THR A 49 -7.08 -8.07 15.81
C THR A 49 -7.05 -7.04 14.69
N GLU A 50 -6.86 -5.76 15.05
CA GLU A 50 -6.72 -4.66 14.11
C GLU A 50 -5.41 -3.90 14.31
N ILE A 51 -4.85 -3.42 13.20
CA ILE A 51 -3.59 -2.68 13.15
C ILE A 51 -3.84 -1.43 12.30
N ALA A 52 -3.73 -0.26 12.93
CA ALA A 52 -3.76 1.02 12.23
C ALA A 52 -2.40 1.29 11.59
N VAL A 53 -2.40 1.69 10.32
CA VAL A 53 -1.21 1.92 9.52
C VAL A 53 -1.30 3.28 8.85
N HIS A 54 -0.26 4.08 9.01
CA HIS A 54 -0.16 5.42 8.43
C HIS A 54 0.98 5.45 7.41
N PRO A 55 0.71 5.07 6.15
CA PRO A 55 1.72 5.15 5.11
C PRO A 55 2.02 6.61 4.75
N ASP A 56 3.31 6.94 4.68
CA ASP A 56 3.82 8.23 4.21
C ASP A 56 4.04 8.15 2.69
N TRP A 57 2.96 8.22 1.91
CA TRP A 57 3.01 8.31 0.45
C TRP A 57 2.84 9.75 -0.01
N THR A 58 3.65 10.17 -0.97
CA THR A 58 3.46 11.46 -1.64
C THR A 58 2.27 11.41 -2.61
N ASP A 59 1.75 12.57 -3.00
CA ASP A 59 0.66 12.66 -3.99
C ASP A 59 0.98 11.94 -5.31
N ARG A 60 2.22 12.08 -5.78
CA ARG A 60 2.70 11.40 -6.98
C ARG A 60 2.70 9.88 -6.80
N GLU A 61 3.18 9.39 -5.67
CA GLU A 61 3.20 7.96 -5.38
C GLU A 61 1.79 7.38 -5.28
N MET A 62 0.85 8.12 -4.67
CA MET A 62 -0.56 7.73 -4.66
C MET A 62 -1.14 7.64 -6.07
N ASN A 63 -0.83 8.58 -6.96
CA ASN A 63 -1.31 8.55 -8.34
C ASN A 63 -0.73 7.36 -9.12
N ILE A 64 0.56 7.07 -8.92
CA ILE A 64 1.20 5.88 -9.50
C ILE A 64 0.53 4.59 -9.00
N LEU A 65 0.26 4.49 -7.70
CA LEU A 65 -0.44 3.33 -7.12
C LEU A 65 -1.86 3.19 -7.68
N ARG A 66 -2.61 4.28 -7.82
CA ARG A 66 -3.97 4.27 -8.41
C ARG A 66 -3.97 3.83 -9.87
N ALA A 67 -2.95 4.21 -10.64
CA ALA A 67 -2.78 3.75 -12.01
C ALA A 67 -2.31 2.29 -12.11
N GLY A 68 -1.92 1.66 -10.98
CA GLY A 68 -1.41 0.28 -10.96
C GLY A 68 0.08 0.17 -11.31
N GLY A 69 0.83 1.27 -11.31
CA GLY A 69 2.27 1.29 -11.55
C GLY A 69 2.72 2.44 -12.45
N ILE A 70 4.05 2.60 -12.55
CA ILE A 70 4.66 3.78 -13.19
C ILE A 70 4.41 3.83 -14.71
N LEU A 71 4.34 2.67 -15.36
CA LEU A 71 4.11 2.59 -16.80
C LEU A 71 2.69 2.99 -17.18
N ALA A 72 1.70 2.53 -16.41
CA ALA A 72 0.30 2.91 -16.59
C ALA A 72 0.10 4.40 -16.33
N PHE A 73 0.68 4.92 -15.24
CA PHE A 73 0.66 6.35 -14.93
C PHE A 73 1.28 7.21 -16.04
N ALA A 74 2.46 6.83 -16.56
CA ALA A 74 3.10 7.57 -17.64
C ALA A 74 2.27 7.55 -18.94
N LYS A 75 1.58 6.44 -19.23
CA LYS A 75 0.69 6.34 -20.39
C LYS A 75 -0.51 7.29 -20.27
N GLU A 76 -1.12 7.38 -19.09
CA GLU A 76 -2.24 8.31 -18.84
C GLU A 76 -1.83 9.77 -19.02
N GLU A 77 -0.63 10.15 -18.55
CA GLU A 77 -0.10 11.50 -18.70
C GLU A 77 0.22 11.86 -20.15
N ILE A 78 0.67 10.91 -20.97
CA ILE A 78 0.93 11.12 -22.40
C ILE A 78 -0.38 11.23 -23.20
N GLN A 79 -1.46 10.62 -22.72
CA GLN A 79 -2.77 10.62 -23.37
C GLN A 79 -3.68 11.77 -22.92
N ARG A 80 -3.25 12.58 -21.94
CA ARG A 80 -3.88 13.81 -21.50
C ARG A 80 -3.47 15.01 -22.35
#